data_AF-A0A7S4CN45-F1
#
_entry.id   AF-A0A7S4CN45-F1
#
_cell.length_a   1.000
_cell.length_b   1.000
_cell.length_c   1.000
_cell.angle_alpha   90.00
_cell.angle_beta   90.00
_cell.angle_gamma   90.00
#
_symmetry.space_group_name_H-M   'P 1'
#
loop_
_entity.id
_entity.type
_entity.pdbx_description
1 polymer ?
#
loop_
_entity_poly.entity_id
_entity_poly.type
_entity_poly.pdbx_seq_one_letter_code
_entity_poly.pdbx_strand_id
1 'polypeptide(L)'
;VGPSGARALAALHRAPGLTALTLDLWNNALGDVGAEALAALKEAPALRTLVIDLRSNDVGNAGAQALALLKDGPALRSLTLDLGWNVVGAEGARALATLKESASLRRLSLNLYGNA
;
A
#
# COMPACT_ATOMS: atom_id res chain seq x y z
N VAL A 1 -2.04 -5.83 -14.71
CA VAL A 1 -0.93 -6.18 -13.78
C VAL A 1 -1.24 -7.44 -12.98
N GLY A 2 -2.40 -7.50 -12.31
CA GLY A 2 -2.79 -8.66 -11.51
C GLY A 2 -1.86 -8.94 -10.33
N PRO A 3 -2.13 -10.01 -9.55
CA PRO A 3 -1.35 -10.34 -8.36
C PRO A 3 0.12 -10.63 -8.67
N SER A 4 0.41 -11.33 -9.78
CA SER A 4 1.77 -11.67 -10.19
C SER A 4 2.60 -10.45 -10.58
N GLY A 5 1.98 -9.48 -11.28
CA GLY A 5 2.65 -8.23 -11.62
C GLY A 5 2.92 -7.38 -10.36
N ALA A 6 1.99 -7.37 -9.40
CA ALA A 6 2.19 -6.70 -8.12
C ALA A 6 3.38 -7.29 -7.34
N ARG A 7 3.56 -8.62 -7.34
CA ARG A 7 4.75 -9.28 -6.78
C ARG A 7 6.05 -8.85 -7.47
N ALA A 8 6.03 -8.75 -8.80
CA ALA A 8 7.20 -8.28 -9.54
C ALA A 8 7.55 -6.82 -9.19
N LEU A 9 6.54 -5.95 -9.07
CA LEU A 9 6.71 -4.56 -8.65
C LEU A 9 7.19 -4.45 -7.21
N ALA A 10 6.70 -5.28 -6.30
CA ALA A 10 7.12 -5.30 -4.92
C ALA A 10 8.63 -5.53 -4.77
N ALA A 11 9.25 -6.30 -5.67
CA ALA A 11 10.69 -6.55 -5.68
C ALA A 11 11.55 -5.27 -5.80
N LEU A 12 10.95 -4.13 -6.21
CA LEU A 12 11.59 -2.82 -6.17
C LEU A 12 12.05 -2.42 -4.76
N HIS A 13 11.54 -3.05 -3.70
CA HIS A 13 12.04 -2.88 -2.34
C HIS A 13 13.55 -3.16 -2.20
N ARG A 14 14.13 -3.94 -3.13
CA ARG A 14 15.56 -4.29 -3.16
C ARG A 14 16.40 -3.31 -3.98
N ALA A 15 15.78 -2.37 -4.68
CA ALA A 15 16.51 -1.43 -5.53
C ALA A 15 17.35 -0.48 -4.66
N PRO A 16 18.69 -0.49 -4.82
CA PRO A 16 19.56 0.37 -4.04
C PRO A 16 19.27 1.84 -4.36
N GLY A 17 19.12 2.67 -3.34
CA GLY A 17 18.89 4.10 -3.51
C GLY A 17 17.49 4.50 -3.97
N LEU A 18 16.52 3.58 -4.02
CA LEU A 18 15.12 3.93 -4.28
C LEU A 18 14.56 4.77 -3.12
N THR A 19 14.40 6.07 -3.36
CA THR A 19 13.93 7.03 -2.34
C THR A 19 12.48 7.47 -2.54
N ALA A 20 11.96 7.34 -3.76
CA ALA A 20 10.57 7.64 -4.08
C ALA A 20 10.04 6.63 -5.09
N LEU A 21 8.80 6.20 -4.89
CA LEU A 21 8.10 5.28 -5.78
C LEU A 21 6.65 5.74 -5.94
N THR A 22 6.18 5.77 -7.19
CA THR A 22 4.78 6.01 -7.54
C THR A 22 4.31 4.85 -8.41
N LEU A 23 3.21 4.21 -8.01
CA LEU A 23 2.59 3.11 -8.73
C LEU A 23 1.14 3.49 -9.04
N ASP A 24 0.85 3.69 -10.32
CA ASP A 24 -0.52 3.78 -10.81
C ASP A 24 -0.97 2.37 -11.21
N LEU A 25 -1.85 1.79 -10.41
CA LEU A 25 -2.34 0.42 -10.59
C LEU A 25 -3.86 0.39 -10.62
N TRP A 26 -4.53 1.51 -10.94
CA TRP A 26 -5.99 1.56 -11.03
C TRP A 26 -6.53 0.45 -11.95
N ASN A 27 -7.54 -0.29 -11.50
CA ASN A 27 -8.27 -1.28 -12.29
C ASN A 27 -7.38 -2.39 -12.86
N ASN A 28 -6.61 -3.05 -12.00
CA ASN A 28 -5.65 -4.09 -12.39
C ASN A 28 -5.94 -5.47 -11.78
N ALA A 29 -7.09 -5.65 -11.11
CA ALA A 29 -7.51 -6.90 -10.48
C ALA A 29 -6.43 -7.52 -9.59
N LEU A 30 -5.80 -6.71 -8.73
CA LEU A 30 -4.73 -7.16 -7.83
C LEU A 30 -5.26 -8.09 -6.73
N GLY A 31 -6.47 -7.82 -6.23
CA GLY A 31 -7.04 -8.44 -5.05
C GLY A 31 -6.17 -8.28 -3.80
N ASP A 32 -6.55 -8.99 -2.75
CA ASP A 32 -5.79 -9.04 -1.50
C ASP A 32 -4.36 -9.55 -1.69
N VAL A 33 -4.17 -10.53 -2.58
CA VAL A 33 -2.84 -11.13 -2.86
C VAL A 33 -1.88 -10.10 -3.47
N GLY A 34 -2.37 -9.23 -4.35
CA GLY A 34 -1.57 -8.16 -4.93
C GLY A 34 -1.25 -7.07 -3.90
N ALA A 35 -2.22 -6.69 -3.08
CA ALA A 35 -2.02 -5.73 -1.99
C ALA A 35 -1.00 -6.25 -0.95
N GLU A 36 -1.09 -7.52 -0.58
CA GLU A 36 -0.14 -8.19 0.32
C GLU A 36 1.28 -8.17 -0.26
N ALA A 37 1.43 -8.46 -1.56
CA ALA A 37 2.72 -8.38 -2.21
C ALA A 37 3.31 -6.96 -2.14
N LEU A 38 2.52 -5.92 -2.43
CA LEU A 38 2.97 -4.53 -2.39
C LEU A 38 3.36 -4.07 -0.97
N ALA A 39 2.83 -4.68 0.08
CA ALA A 39 3.23 -4.37 1.46
C ALA A 39 4.73 -4.63 1.73
N ALA A 40 5.38 -5.48 0.93
CA ALA A 40 6.83 -5.72 1.01
C ALA A 40 7.68 -4.46 0.71
N LEU A 41 7.09 -3.41 0.11
CA LEU A 41 7.76 -2.13 -0.07
C LEU A 41 8.17 -1.46 1.25
N LYS A 42 7.60 -1.88 2.39
CA LYS A 42 8.06 -1.47 3.73
C LYS A 42 9.53 -1.82 3.98
N GLU A 43 10.04 -2.88 3.34
CA GLU A 43 11.42 -3.35 3.50
C GLU A 43 12.44 -2.51 2.70
N ALA A 44 11.99 -1.51 1.95
CA ALA A 44 12.86 -0.64 1.17
C ALA A 44 13.62 0.33 2.11
N PRO A 45 14.94 0.18 2.31
CA PRO A 45 15.64 0.84 3.41
C PRO A 45 15.76 2.36 3.24
N ALA A 46 15.68 2.84 2.00
CA ALA A 46 15.82 4.26 1.65
C ALA A 46 14.52 4.91 1.18
N LEU A 47 13.40 4.17 1.11
CA LEU A 47 12.15 4.67 0.54
C LEU A 47 11.51 5.69 1.48
N ARG A 48 11.43 6.94 1.04
CA ARG A 48 10.90 8.08 1.80
C ARG A 48 9.50 8.47 1.36
N THR A 49 9.18 8.30 0.08
CA THR A 49 7.89 8.64 -0.49
C THR A 49 7.32 7.46 -1.25
N LEU A 50 6.12 7.04 -0.86
CA LEU A 50 5.38 5.99 -1.54
C LEU A 50 3.99 6.50 -1.91
N VAL A 51 3.65 6.42 -3.18
CA VAL A 51 2.33 6.73 -3.72
C VAL A 51 1.83 5.48 -4.44
N ILE A 52 0.68 4.95 -4.03
CA ILE A 52 0.06 3.79 -4.67
C ILE A 52 -1.41 4.10 -4.93
N ASP A 53 -1.80 4.05 -6.19
CA ASP A 53 -3.20 4.05 -6.62
C ASP A 53 -3.66 2.61 -6.83
N LEU A 54 -4.49 2.12 -5.91
CA LEU A 54 -5.11 0.80 -5.93
C LEU A 54 -6.61 0.90 -6.17
N ARG A 55 -7.12 1.97 -6.78
CA ARG A 55 -8.56 2.06 -7.05
C ARG A 55 -9.07 0.85 -7.85
N SER A 56 -10.29 0.39 -7.60
CA SER A 56 -10.92 -0.70 -8.39
C SER A 56 -10.04 -1.96 -8.53
N ASN A 57 -9.47 -2.47 -7.45
CA ASN A 57 -8.58 -3.63 -7.47
C ASN A 57 -9.07 -4.82 -6.64
N ASP A 58 -10.34 -4.84 -6.22
CA ASP A 58 -10.92 -5.90 -5.38
C ASP A 58 -10.14 -6.14 -4.08
N VAL A 59 -9.54 -5.08 -3.52
CA VAL A 59 -8.84 -5.15 -2.23
C VAL A 59 -9.89 -5.20 -1.10
N GLY A 60 -9.82 -6.22 -0.28
CA GLY A 60 -10.68 -6.41 0.89
C GLY A 60 -9.93 -6.15 2.20
N ASN A 61 -10.51 -6.68 3.28
CA ASN A 61 -9.95 -6.52 4.63
C ASN A 61 -8.54 -7.10 4.75
N ALA A 62 -8.26 -8.25 4.15
CA ALA A 62 -6.96 -8.91 4.26
C ALA A 62 -5.85 -8.10 3.54
N GLY A 63 -6.13 -7.60 2.34
CA GLY A 63 -5.21 -6.73 1.62
C GLY A 63 -4.99 -5.40 2.34
N ALA A 64 -6.04 -4.79 2.89
CA ALA A 64 -5.93 -3.59 3.71
C ALA A 64 -5.09 -3.80 4.98
N GLN A 65 -5.25 -4.95 5.66
CA GLN A 65 -4.43 -5.34 6.80
C GLN A 65 -2.96 -5.50 6.42
N ALA A 66 -2.66 -6.10 5.28
CA ALA A 66 -1.31 -6.22 4.79
C ALA A 66 -0.71 -4.84 4.45
N LEU A 67 -1.44 -3.98 3.75
CA LEU A 67 -0.99 -2.62 3.43
C LEU A 67 -0.75 -1.76 4.68
N ALA A 68 -1.46 -2.02 5.79
CA ALA A 68 -1.21 -1.34 7.06
C ALA A 68 0.21 -1.59 7.62
N LEU A 69 0.86 -2.68 7.21
CA LEU A 69 2.25 -2.98 7.58
C LEU A 69 3.26 -2.01 6.97
N LEU A 70 2.87 -1.18 5.99
CA LEU A 70 3.72 -0.09 5.48
C LEU A 70 4.16 0.88 6.58
N LYS A 71 3.47 0.90 7.73
CA LYS A 71 3.87 1.66 8.92
C LYS A 71 5.26 1.29 9.46
N ASP A 72 5.69 0.05 9.23
CA ASP A 72 6.98 -0.48 9.70
C ASP A 72 8.17 -0.03 8.84
N GLY A 73 7.90 0.69 7.73
CA GLY A 73 8.95 1.16 6.83
C GLY A 73 9.94 2.10 7.54
N PRO A 74 11.25 1.76 7.58
CA PRO A 74 12.20 2.45 8.47
C PRO A 74 12.45 3.91 8.05
N ALA A 75 12.33 4.21 6.76
CA ALA A 75 12.59 5.53 6.19
C ALA A 75 11.34 6.25 5.66
N LEU A 76 10.16 5.61 5.67
CA LEU A 76 8.98 6.12 4.98
C LEU A 76 8.44 7.38 5.65
N ARG A 77 8.50 8.52 4.97
CA ARG A 77 8.07 9.84 5.49
C ARG A 77 6.70 10.26 4.95
N SER A 78 6.38 9.85 3.74
CA SER A 78 5.12 10.19 3.07
C SER A 78 4.51 8.95 2.43
N LEU A 79 3.27 8.65 2.81
CA LEU A 79 2.46 7.59 2.20
C LEU A 79 1.19 8.21 1.63
N THR A 80 0.93 7.96 0.35
CA THR A 80 -0.37 8.18 -0.28
C THR A 80 -0.89 6.85 -0.78
N LEU A 81 -2.03 6.44 -0.27
CA LEU A 81 -2.68 5.18 -0.61
C LEU A 81 -4.12 5.47 -1.03
N ASP A 82 -4.42 5.28 -2.31
CA ASP A 82 -5.79 5.35 -2.82
C ASP A 82 -6.36 3.94 -2.95
N LEU A 83 -7.36 3.63 -2.12
CA LEU A 83 -8.11 2.38 -2.12
C LEU A 83 -9.56 2.61 -2.53
N GLY A 84 -9.86 3.69 -3.25
CA GLY A 84 -11.23 3.96 -3.69
C GLY A 84 -11.82 2.84 -4.55
N TRP A 85 -13.14 2.63 -4.47
CA TRP A 85 -13.84 1.61 -5.26
C TRP A 85 -13.27 0.19 -5.05
N ASN A 86 -12.98 -0.19 -3.81
CA ASN A 86 -12.59 -1.54 -3.44
C ASN A 86 -13.66 -2.15 -2.50
N VAL A 87 -13.32 -3.21 -1.77
CA VAL A 87 -14.23 -3.91 -0.85
C VAL A 87 -13.68 -3.92 0.58
N VAL A 88 -12.98 -2.84 0.97
CA VAL A 88 -12.40 -2.67 2.30
C VAL A 88 -13.49 -2.34 3.32
N GLY A 89 -13.83 -3.31 4.17
CA GLY A 89 -14.78 -3.12 5.26
C GLY A 89 -14.19 -2.49 6.51
N ALA A 90 -14.99 -2.46 7.57
CA ALA A 90 -14.62 -1.84 8.85
C ALA A 90 -13.33 -2.40 9.47
N GLU A 91 -13.06 -3.70 9.33
CA GLU A 91 -11.84 -4.32 9.84
C GLU A 91 -10.59 -3.85 9.09
N GLY A 92 -10.66 -3.78 7.76
CA GLY A 92 -9.57 -3.25 6.94
C GLY A 92 -9.33 -1.77 7.22
N ALA A 93 -10.40 -0.97 7.36
CA ALA A 93 -10.28 0.43 7.74
C ALA A 93 -9.62 0.62 9.12
N ARG A 94 -9.98 -0.21 10.12
CA ARG A 94 -9.32 -0.22 11.44
C ARG A 94 -7.84 -0.58 11.34
N ALA A 95 -7.49 -1.55 10.51
CA ALA A 95 -6.09 -1.92 10.30
C ALA A 95 -5.30 -0.76 9.68
N LEU A 96 -5.83 -0.13 8.63
CA LEU A 96 -5.22 1.04 7.98
C LEU A 96 -5.08 2.22 8.94
N ALA A 97 -5.98 2.39 9.92
CA ALA A 97 -5.85 3.43 10.94
C ALA A 97 -4.59 3.26 11.81
N THR A 98 -4.00 2.06 11.87
CA THR A 98 -2.73 1.81 12.58
C THR A 98 -1.52 2.40 11.85
N LEU A 99 -1.65 2.88 10.61
CA LEU A 99 -0.60 3.61 9.90
C LEU A 99 -0.11 4.85 10.69
N LYS A 100 -0.96 5.40 11.57
CA LYS A 100 -0.61 6.50 12.50
C LYS A 100 0.47 6.12 13.51
N GLU A 101 0.69 4.82 13.76
CA GLU A 101 1.66 4.31 14.72
C GLU A 101 3.08 4.23 14.13
N SER A 102 3.24 4.52 12.84
CA SER A 102 4.55 4.56 12.21
C SER A 102 5.47 5.57 12.91
N ALA A 103 6.68 5.13 13.28
CA ALA A 103 7.68 6.00 13.88
C ALA A 103 8.24 7.04 12.89
N SER A 104 8.21 6.72 11.60
CA SER A 104 8.88 7.47 10.53
C SER A 104 7.92 8.38 9.74
N LEU A 105 6.64 7.99 9.61
CA LEU A 105 5.65 8.70 8.80
C LEU A 105 5.38 10.12 9.32
N ARG A 106 5.27 11.07 8.40
CA ARG A 106 4.97 12.49 8.67
C ARG A 106 3.80 13.01 7.84
N ARG A 107 3.49 12.32 6.74
CA ARG A 107 2.34 12.59 5.89
C ARG A 107 1.66 11.28 5.52
N LEU A 108 0.36 11.21 5.80
CA LEU A 108 -0.51 10.14 5.38
C LEU A 108 -1.67 10.74 4.60
N SER A 109 -1.88 10.26 3.37
CA SER A 109 -3.09 10.49 2.60
C SER A 109 -3.73 9.14 2.31
N LEU A 110 -4.98 8.96 2.74
CA LEU A 110 -5.71 7.71 2.58
C LEU A 110 -7.08 8.02 1.97
N ASN A 111 -7.39 7.40 0.84
CA ASN A 111 -8.71 7.47 0.21
C ASN A 111 -9.40 6.12 0.30
N LEU A 112 -10.56 6.07 0.96
CA LEU A 112 -11.40 4.88 1.11
C LEU A 112 -12.78 5.06 0.45
N TYR A 113 -12.95 6.06 -0.42
CA TYR A 113 -14.25 6.35 -1.05
C TYR A 113 -14.79 5.14 -1.83
N GLY A 114 -16.08 4.83 -1.67
CA GLY A 114 -16.73 3.74 -2.43
C GLY A 114 -16.27 2.34 -2.01
N ASN A 115 -15.87 2.15 -0.76
CA ASN A 115 -15.68 0.82 -0.15
C ASN A 115 -16.96 0.35 0.57
N ALA A 116 -17.06 -0.96 0.80
CA ALA A 116 -18.23 -1.66 1.36
C ALA A 116 -18.35 -1.55 2.89
#